data_AF-A0AAV7XL67-F1
#
_entry.id   AF-A0AAV7XL67-F1
#
_cell.length_a   1.000
_cell.length_b   1.000
_cell.length_c   1.000
_cell.angle_alpha   90.00
_cell.angle_beta   90.00
_cell.angle_gamma   90.00
#
_symmetry.space_group_name_H-M   'P 1'
#
loop_
_entity.id
_entity.type
_entity.pdbx_description
1 polymer ?
#
loop_
_entity_poly.entity_id
_entity_poly.type
_entity_poly.pdbx_seq_one_letter_code
_entity_poly.pdbx_strand_id
1 'polypeptide(L)'
;MFEPLLKERPEAVSKVRAVTGDCSELRLGLSASDEATLVDNVSYVFHAAATVRFDDPLKSAILLNTRGTREVVELCKKMKKLEVLEYVSTTYCFTNVPVLKEQPYPTDLDWRKMIQLAETEDQATLDAVSRKILDFQPNTYTFSKALAENIINDHRDDIPIIIYRPAVVISSMCEPFAGWLDNLNGPFGIWAGALKGLLRYSYGDPDVALSYTPVDWAIRGMIVCAVAKAARSQALSSTNPDQVDVVNMEGSQYEKLTYRTQNEDLKVLRYCAVQPLRYPGYHMTPCATYYWLGTLCSQVPYGIAMDLLLRLAGQKPRVVAINRKIVAANAALAYFMINEFPIETGKMNQLHFALHADDRPDFGMLLNDPNSHFVYVRLRLTRVSVAVIVIVTQSAFFFLTYCRTNGNTQKQLLKAPTSTCSMKKRH
;
A
#
# COMPACT_ATOMS: atom_id res chain seq x y z
N MET A 1 18.92 2.00 4.69
CA MET A 1 18.09 1.94 3.46
C MET A 1 18.86 2.48 2.26
N PHE A 2 19.25 3.76 2.24
CA PHE A 2 19.89 4.41 1.08
C PHE A 2 21.40 4.16 0.92
N GLU A 3 22.06 3.44 1.83
CA GLU A 3 23.50 3.17 1.72
C GLU A 3 23.92 2.52 0.38
N PRO A 4 23.20 1.52 -0.18
CA PRO A 4 23.54 0.97 -1.49
C PRO A 4 23.49 2.04 -2.59
N LEU A 5 22.43 2.88 -2.59
CA LEU A 5 22.28 3.99 -3.53
C LEU A 5 23.42 4.99 -3.42
N LEU A 6 23.80 5.39 -2.20
CA LEU A 6 24.87 6.37 -1.98
C LEU A 6 26.26 5.81 -2.29
N LYS A 7 26.45 4.48 -2.20
CA LYS A 7 27.69 3.82 -2.66
C LYS A 7 27.80 3.83 -4.18
N GLU A 8 26.71 3.58 -4.90
CA GLU A 8 26.71 3.59 -6.36
C GLU A 8 26.71 5.01 -6.93
N ARG A 9 25.96 5.92 -6.29
CA ARG A 9 25.71 7.29 -6.72
C ARG A 9 25.85 8.26 -5.53
N PRO A 10 27.08 8.63 -5.15
CA PRO A 10 27.32 9.54 -4.02
C PRO A 10 26.61 10.89 -4.16
N GLU A 11 26.49 11.37 -5.39
CA GLU A 11 25.83 12.63 -5.74
C GLU A 11 24.29 12.54 -5.78
N ALA A 12 23.67 11.40 -5.45
CA ALA A 12 22.21 11.27 -5.51
C ALA A 12 21.49 12.31 -4.64
N VAL A 13 22.08 12.67 -3.49
CA VAL A 13 21.53 13.67 -2.57
C VAL A 13 21.49 15.07 -3.17
N SER A 14 22.42 15.42 -4.07
CA SER A 14 22.45 16.76 -4.69
C SER A 14 21.26 17.01 -5.64
N LYS A 15 20.55 15.95 -6.04
CA LYS A 15 19.31 16.02 -6.82
C LYS A 15 18.06 16.20 -5.96
N VAL A 16 18.17 16.08 -4.65
CA VAL A 16 17.04 16.18 -3.72
C VAL A 16 16.96 17.59 -3.16
N ARG A 17 15.77 18.20 -3.27
CA ARG A 17 15.47 19.49 -2.66
C ARG A 17 14.23 19.32 -1.78
N ALA A 18 14.40 19.57 -0.49
CA ALA A 18 13.28 19.57 0.44
C ALA A 18 12.54 20.91 0.36
N VAL A 19 11.21 20.84 0.30
CA VAL A 19 10.31 21.99 0.36
C VAL A 19 9.37 21.76 1.54
N THR A 20 9.24 22.75 2.40
CA THR A 20 8.32 22.68 3.55
C THR A 20 6.90 22.98 3.07
N GLY A 21 5.94 22.16 3.49
CA GLY A 21 4.52 22.36 3.21
C GLY A 21 3.66 21.36 3.98
N ASP A 22 2.36 21.63 4.02
CA ASP A 22 1.33 20.77 4.61
C ASP A 22 0.10 20.75 3.70
N CYS A 23 -0.28 19.56 3.22
CA CYS A 23 -1.48 19.39 2.38
C CYS A 23 -2.78 19.70 3.12
N SER A 24 -2.76 19.74 4.46
CA SER A 24 -3.87 20.18 5.26
C SER A 24 -4.00 21.70 5.32
N GLU A 25 -3.05 22.48 4.80
CA GLU A 25 -3.12 23.94 4.74
C GLU A 25 -3.53 24.46 3.36
N LEU A 26 -4.08 25.67 3.32
CA LEU A 26 -4.33 26.37 2.05
C LEU A 26 -2.99 26.66 1.36
N ARG A 27 -2.97 26.61 0.03
CA ARG A 27 -1.75 26.72 -0.79
C ARG A 27 -0.65 25.75 -0.35
N LEU A 28 -1.04 24.61 0.22
CA LEU A 28 -0.16 23.57 0.72
C LEU A 28 0.84 24.05 1.80
N GLY A 29 0.55 25.15 2.49
CA GLY A 29 1.47 25.76 3.46
C GLY A 29 2.78 26.25 2.86
N LEU A 30 2.85 26.44 1.54
CA LEU A 30 4.07 26.81 0.82
C LEU A 30 4.41 28.30 1.04
N SER A 31 5.72 28.56 1.15
CA SER A 31 6.21 29.93 1.02
C SER A 31 6.02 30.44 -0.41
N ALA A 32 5.92 31.76 -0.59
CA ALA A 32 5.78 32.34 -1.93
C ALA A 32 6.98 32.02 -2.84
N SER A 33 8.20 31.94 -2.28
CA SER A 33 9.41 31.59 -3.03
C SER A 33 9.43 30.12 -3.45
N ASP A 34 8.95 29.22 -2.58
CA ASP A 34 8.89 27.80 -2.90
C ASP A 34 7.80 27.53 -3.94
N GLU A 35 6.62 28.13 -3.80
CA GLU A 35 5.55 28.05 -4.81
C GLU A 35 6.06 28.52 -6.17
N ALA A 36 6.75 29.67 -6.25
CA ALA A 36 7.33 30.15 -7.50
C ALA A 36 8.38 29.17 -8.08
N THR A 37 9.23 28.62 -7.22
CA THR A 37 10.24 27.64 -7.64
C THR A 37 9.59 26.38 -8.23
N LEU A 38 8.55 25.86 -7.59
CA LEU A 38 7.80 24.69 -8.08
C LEU A 38 7.11 25.00 -9.40
N VAL A 39 6.41 26.14 -9.48
CA VAL A 39 5.71 26.62 -10.68
C VAL A 39 6.63 26.73 -11.90
N ASP A 40 7.86 27.20 -11.71
CA ASP A 40 8.80 27.44 -12.80
C ASP A 40 9.57 26.18 -13.26
N ASN A 41 9.68 25.16 -12.40
CA ASN A 41 10.65 24.08 -12.59
C ASN A 41 10.09 22.66 -12.57
N VAL A 42 8.91 22.41 -12.01
CA VAL A 42 8.36 21.06 -11.88
C VAL A 42 7.60 20.64 -13.14
N SER A 43 7.88 19.41 -13.60
CA SER A 43 7.21 18.79 -14.75
C SER A 43 6.36 17.56 -14.40
N TYR A 44 6.75 16.80 -13.39
CA TYR A 44 6.03 15.61 -12.96
C TYR A 44 5.66 15.77 -11.49
N VAL A 45 4.39 15.57 -11.16
CA VAL A 45 3.88 15.64 -9.79
C VAL A 45 3.26 14.29 -9.45
N PHE A 46 3.80 13.62 -8.43
CA PHE A 46 3.23 12.41 -7.84
C PHE A 46 2.55 12.79 -6.53
N HIS A 47 1.22 12.89 -6.53
CA HIS A 47 0.45 13.25 -5.34
C HIS A 47 0.09 11.99 -4.54
N ALA A 48 0.99 11.62 -3.62
CA ALA A 48 0.84 10.48 -2.71
C ALA A 48 0.52 10.90 -1.25
N ALA A 49 0.48 12.20 -0.96
CA ALA A 49 0.24 12.68 0.40
C ALA A 49 -1.21 12.38 0.83
N ALA A 50 -1.36 11.65 1.94
CA ALA A 50 -2.65 11.32 2.53
C ALA A 50 -2.49 10.85 3.99
N THR A 51 -3.54 11.03 4.79
CA THR A 51 -3.77 10.11 5.91
C THR A 51 -4.35 8.81 5.38
N VAL A 52 -3.80 7.69 5.84
CA VAL A 52 -4.21 6.32 5.50
C VAL A 52 -4.88 5.63 6.69
N ARG A 53 -5.24 6.39 7.73
CA ARG A 53 -5.90 5.86 8.92
C ARG A 53 -7.40 5.75 8.71
N PHE A 54 -7.97 4.63 9.12
CA PHE A 54 -9.39 4.36 8.96
C PHE A 54 -10.24 5.00 10.07
N ASP A 55 -9.60 5.44 11.15
CA ASP A 55 -10.22 5.99 12.35
C ASP A 55 -9.96 7.49 12.54
N ASP A 56 -9.38 8.15 11.52
CA ASP A 56 -9.17 9.59 11.60
C ASP A 56 -10.51 10.33 11.59
N PRO A 57 -10.62 11.45 12.32
CA PRO A 57 -11.81 12.28 12.31
C PRO A 57 -12.14 12.76 10.89
N LEU A 58 -13.44 12.81 10.56
CA LEU A 58 -13.91 13.11 9.21
C LEU A 58 -13.36 14.44 8.68
N LYS A 59 -13.37 15.48 9.52
CA LYS A 59 -12.81 16.80 9.22
C LYS A 59 -11.36 16.69 8.75
N SER A 60 -10.49 16.07 9.54
CA SER A 60 -9.07 15.90 9.23
C SER A 60 -8.86 15.14 7.92
N ALA A 61 -9.60 14.05 7.70
CA ALA A 61 -9.52 13.26 6.47
C ALA A 61 -9.93 14.10 5.24
N ILE A 62 -11.00 14.89 5.32
CA ILE A 62 -11.43 15.78 4.23
C ILE A 62 -10.38 16.88 3.98
N LEU A 63 -9.90 17.57 5.02
CA LEU A 63 -8.95 18.67 4.85
C LEU A 63 -7.61 18.19 4.26
N LEU A 64 -7.12 17.03 4.68
CA LEU A 64 -5.85 16.50 4.20
C LEU A 64 -5.97 15.79 2.84
N ASN A 65 -6.87 14.82 2.71
CA ASN A 65 -6.94 13.97 1.53
C ASN A 65 -7.75 14.59 0.39
N THR A 66 -8.84 15.29 0.71
CA THR A 66 -9.76 15.85 -0.30
C THR A 66 -9.36 17.29 -0.65
N ARG A 67 -9.35 18.20 0.33
CA ARG A 67 -8.93 19.59 0.09
C ARG A 67 -7.47 19.70 -0.32
N GLY A 68 -6.57 18.97 0.33
CA GLY A 68 -5.16 18.94 -0.10
C GLY A 68 -5.00 18.53 -1.56
N THR A 69 -5.82 17.60 -2.06
CA THR A 69 -5.84 17.23 -3.49
C THR A 69 -6.29 18.39 -4.38
N ARG A 70 -7.33 19.15 -3.99
CA ARG A 70 -7.71 20.40 -4.67
C ARG A 70 -6.55 21.38 -4.71
N GLU A 71 -5.88 21.62 -3.58
CA GLU A 71 -4.74 22.57 -3.52
C GLU A 71 -3.57 22.15 -4.41
N VAL A 72 -3.28 20.84 -4.51
CA VAL A 72 -2.27 20.31 -5.45
C VAL A 72 -2.69 20.56 -6.90
N VAL A 73 -3.95 20.31 -7.25
CA VAL A 73 -4.47 20.59 -8.60
C VAL A 73 -4.34 22.09 -8.93
N GLU A 74 -4.71 22.98 -8.01
CA GLU A 74 -4.60 24.43 -8.19
C GLU A 74 -3.13 24.92 -8.31
N LEU A 75 -2.19 24.27 -7.62
CA LEU A 75 -0.76 24.52 -7.84
C LEU A 75 -0.32 24.04 -9.24
N CYS A 76 -0.73 22.84 -9.63
CA CYS A 76 -0.36 22.23 -10.92
C CYS A 76 -0.84 23.06 -12.11
N LYS A 77 -2.05 23.64 -12.04
CA LYS A 77 -2.56 24.57 -13.07
C LYS A 77 -1.68 25.78 -13.34
N LYS A 78 -0.87 26.20 -12.35
CA LYS A 78 0.07 27.31 -12.49
C LYS A 78 1.41 26.89 -13.09
N MET A 79 1.75 25.60 -13.04
CA MET A 79 3.08 25.09 -13.43
C MET A 79 3.31 25.22 -14.93
N LYS A 80 4.44 25.83 -15.31
CA LYS A 80 4.76 26.17 -16.71
C LYS A 80 5.24 24.97 -17.55
N LYS A 81 5.69 23.91 -16.89
CA LYS A 81 6.34 22.74 -17.53
C LYS A 81 5.64 21.43 -17.19
N LEU A 82 4.42 21.49 -16.66
CA LEU A 82 3.69 20.32 -16.21
C LEU A 82 3.43 19.38 -17.39
N GLU A 83 3.97 18.17 -17.29
CA GLU A 83 3.73 17.07 -18.20
C GLU A 83 2.66 16.13 -17.63
N VAL A 84 2.69 15.85 -16.32
CA VAL A 84 1.73 14.96 -15.64
C VAL A 84 1.57 15.30 -14.16
N LEU A 85 0.32 15.28 -13.70
CA LEU A 85 -0.07 15.04 -12.31
C LEU A 85 -0.60 13.60 -12.18
N GLU A 86 0.08 12.75 -11.41
CA GLU A 86 -0.41 11.43 -11.04
C GLU A 86 -0.96 11.46 -9.63
N TYR A 87 -2.26 11.18 -9.49
CA TYR A 87 -2.93 11.09 -8.20
C TYR A 87 -2.95 9.64 -7.69
N VAL A 88 -2.37 9.41 -6.51
CA VAL A 88 -2.37 8.10 -5.87
C VAL A 88 -3.64 7.93 -5.03
N SER A 89 -4.54 7.09 -5.50
CA SER A 89 -5.76 6.68 -4.81
C SER A 89 -5.61 5.27 -4.21
N THR A 90 -6.64 4.44 -4.25
CA THR A 90 -6.62 3.06 -3.75
C THR A 90 -7.70 2.23 -4.44
N THR A 91 -7.50 0.92 -4.61
CA THR A 91 -8.55 0.02 -5.13
C THR A 91 -9.74 -0.16 -4.16
N TYR A 92 -9.69 0.44 -2.97
CA TYR A 92 -10.75 0.37 -1.97
C TYR A 92 -11.64 1.63 -1.89
N CYS A 93 -11.54 2.57 -2.84
CA CYS A 93 -12.31 3.82 -2.81
C CYS A 93 -13.80 3.64 -3.19
N PHE A 94 -14.15 2.62 -3.97
CA PHE A 94 -15.52 2.35 -4.41
C PHE A 94 -15.94 0.91 -4.08
N THR A 95 -15.97 0.57 -2.80
CA THR A 95 -16.24 -0.81 -2.32
C THR A 95 -17.67 -1.32 -2.56
N ASN A 96 -18.61 -0.43 -2.89
CA ASN A 96 -19.99 -0.79 -3.18
C ASN A 96 -20.23 -1.20 -4.64
N VAL A 97 -19.24 -1.01 -5.54
CA VAL A 97 -19.39 -1.43 -6.93
C VAL A 97 -19.11 -2.93 -7.06
N PRO A 98 -19.89 -3.69 -7.85
CA PRO A 98 -19.69 -5.14 -7.96
C PRO A 98 -18.32 -5.56 -8.48
N VAL A 99 -17.76 -4.77 -9.41
CA VAL A 99 -16.41 -4.95 -9.96
C VAL A 99 -15.81 -3.56 -10.17
N LEU A 100 -14.65 -3.29 -9.56
CA LEU A 100 -13.96 -2.03 -9.73
C LEU A 100 -13.22 -1.99 -11.07
N LYS A 101 -13.78 -1.24 -12.02
CA LYS A 101 -13.14 -0.99 -13.33
C LYS A 101 -12.14 0.17 -13.32
N GLU A 102 -11.29 0.21 -14.34
CA GLU A 102 -10.31 1.28 -14.62
C GLU A 102 -10.98 2.55 -15.19
N GLN A 103 -11.96 3.09 -14.45
CA GLN A 103 -12.72 4.29 -14.78
C GLN A 103 -13.03 5.10 -13.50
N PRO A 104 -13.32 6.41 -13.60
CA PRO A 104 -13.80 7.19 -12.48
C PRO A 104 -15.26 6.82 -12.11
N TYR A 105 -15.63 7.02 -10.85
CA TYR A 105 -16.99 6.81 -10.37
C TYR A 105 -17.48 8.04 -9.60
N PRO A 106 -18.76 8.46 -9.80
CA PRO A 106 -19.32 9.56 -9.02
C PRO A 106 -19.46 9.14 -7.55
N THR A 107 -19.32 10.11 -6.64
CA THR A 107 -19.65 9.96 -5.22
C THR A 107 -21.07 10.45 -4.96
N ASP A 108 -21.71 9.91 -3.93
CA ASP A 108 -23.05 10.35 -3.52
C ASP A 108 -23.07 11.78 -2.98
N LEU A 109 -21.93 12.27 -2.50
CA LEU A 109 -21.76 13.61 -1.94
C LEU A 109 -20.80 14.44 -2.79
N ASP A 110 -21.14 15.71 -2.96
CA ASP A 110 -20.32 16.68 -3.70
C ASP A 110 -19.10 17.11 -2.88
N TRP A 111 -17.91 17.00 -3.48
CA TRP A 111 -16.64 17.28 -2.79
C TRP A 111 -16.50 18.75 -2.37
N ARG A 112 -17.10 19.71 -3.09
CA ARG A 112 -17.03 21.15 -2.78
C ARG A 112 -17.80 21.42 -1.48
N LYS A 113 -19.00 20.83 -1.36
CA LYS A 113 -19.82 20.92 -0.14
C LYS A 113 -19.12 20.24 1.04
N MET A 114 -18.48 19.10 0.82
CA MET A 114 -17.75 18.39 1.89
C MET A 114 -16.54 19.19 2.39
N ILE A 115 -15.79 19.84 1.49
CA ILE A 115 -14.72 20.75 1.89
C ILE A 115 -15.28 21.94 2.67
N GLN A 116 -16.32 22.59 2.16
CA GLN A 116 -16.96 23.71 2.85
C GLN A 116 -17.38 23.33 4.27
N LEU A 117 -18.06 22.19 4.42
CA LEU A 117 -18.49 21.68 5.71
C LEU A 117 -17.30 21.42 6.66
N ALA A 118 -16.21 20.83 6.16
CA ALA A 118 -15.00 20.61 6.94
C ALA A 118 -14.31 21.91 7.37
N GLU A 119 -14.41 22.98 6.57
CA GLU A 119 -13.85 24.29 6.87
C GLU A 119 -14.69 25.09 7.87
N THR A 120 -16.03 25.02 7.77
CA THR A 120 -16.94 25.85 8.57
C THR A 120 -17.32 25.23 9.91
N GLU A 121 -17.57 23.91 9.94
CA GLU A 121 -18.11 23.25 11.13
C GLU A 121 -17.00 22.87 12.11
N ASP A 122 -17.33 22.88 13.40
CA ASP A 122 -16.42 22.38 14.43
C ASP A 122 -16.31 20.84 14.40
N GLN A 123 -15.23 20.33 15.01
CA GLN A 123 -14.93 18.90 15.02
C GLN A 123 -16.04 18.07 15.67
N ALA A 124 -16.62 18.53 16.78
CA ALA A 124 -17.62 17.77 17.53
C ALA A 124 -18.93 17.65 16.74
N THR A 125 -19.34 18.72 16.05
CA THR A 125 -20.49 18.70 15.15
C THR A 125 -20.29 17.70 14.01
N LEU A 126 -19.11 17.73 13.34
CA LEU A 126 -18.81 16.79 12.26
C LEU A 126 -18.73 15.35 12.74
N ASP A 127 -18.17 15.10 13.93
CA ASP A 127 -18.11 13.76 14.50
C ASP A 127 -19.52 13.23 14.80
N ALA A 128 -20.46 14.08 15.23
CA ALA A 128 -21.84 13.69 15.49
C ALA A 128 -22.58 13.25 14.22
N VAL A 129 -22.29 13.86 13.06
CA VAL A 129 -22.92 13.52 11.77
C VAL A 129 -22.08 12.55 10.92
N SER A 130 -20.83 12.29 11.32
CA SER A 130 -19.86 11.49 10.55
C SER A 130 -20.40 10.13 10.13
N ARG A 131 -21.09 9.43 11.03
CA ARG A 131 -21.67 8.11 10.74
C ARG A 131 -22.67 8.18 9.59
N LYS A 132 -23.51 9.21 9.54
CA LYS A 132 -24.51 9.38 8.48
C LYS A 132 -23.87 9.70 7.14
N ILE A 133 -22.80 10.49 7.15
CA ILE A 133 -22.02 10.83 5.95
C ILE A 133 -21.30 9.59 5.40
N LEU A 134 -20.82 8.74 6.30
CA LEU A 134 -20.12 7.49 5.97
C LEU A 134 -21.07 6.32 5.68
N ASP A 135 -22.41 6.47 5.69
CA ASP A 135 -23.33 5.38 5.32
C ASP A 135 -23.00 4.77 3.93
N PHE A 136 -22.33 5.54 3.07
CA PHE A 136 -21.93 5.15 1.72
C PHE A 136 -20.51 4.56 1.62
N GLN A 137 -19.71 4.58 2.69
CA GLN A 137 -18.29 4.20 2.65
C GLN A 137 -17.84 3.51 3.95
N PRO A 138 -16.97 2.49 3.87
CA PRO A 138 -16.61 1.71 5.06
C PRO A 138 -15.80 2.48 6.10
N ASN A 139 -15.11 3.57 5.70
CA ASN A 139 -14.35 4.43 6.62
C ASN A 139 -14.04 5.81 6.02
N THR A 140 -13.46 6.70 6.84
CA THR A 140 -13.08 8.06 6.43
C THR A 140 -12.01 8.10 5.35
N TYR A 141 -11.07 7.15 5.35
CA TYR A 141 -10.02 7.05 4.34
C TYR A 141 -10.58 6.80 2.93
N THR A 142 -11.35 5.72 2.76
CA THR A 142 -11.99 5.35 1.49
C THR A 142 -12.92 6.44 0.99
N PHE A 143 -13.71 7.03 1.88
CA PHE A 143 -14.56 8.18 1.58
C PHE A 143 -13.77 9.39 1.06
N SER A 144 -12.74 9.82 1.77
CA SER A 144 -11.96 11.00 1.37
C SER A 144 -11.17 10.78 0.07
N LYS A 145 -10.71 9.55 -0.20
CA LYS A 145 -10.09 9.17 -1.48
C LYS A 145 -11.09 9.17 -2.63
N ALA A 146 -12.30 8.66 -2.43
CA ALA A 146 -13.37 8.71 -3.43
C ALA A 146 -13.74 10.16 -3.81
N LEU A 147 -13.86 11.06 -2.82
CA LEU A 147 -14.09 12.48 -3.08
C LEU A 147 -12.94 13.13 -3.87
N ALA A 148 -11.71 12.78 -3.53
CA ALA A 148 -10.53 13.30 -4.22
C ALA A 148 -10.43 12.82 -5.67
N GLU A 149 -10.85 11.59 -5.98
CA GLU A 149 -10.96 11.13 -7.36
C GLU A 149 -11.95 11.96 -8.19
N ASN A 150 -13.04 12.45 -7.60
CA ASN A 150 -13.95 13.35 -8.30
C ASN A 150 -13.36 14.75 -8.52
N ILE A 151 -12.49 15.24 -7.64
CA ILE A 151 -11.70 16.45 -7.91
C ILE A 151 -10.82 16.22 -9.13
N ILE A 152 -10.10 15.08 -9.19
CA ILE A 152 -9.25 14.74 -10.31
C ILE A 152 -10.04 14.64 -11.62
N ASN A 153 -11.19 13.97 -11.58
CA ASN A 153 -12.04 13.82 -12.76
C ASN A 153 -12.65 15.15 -13.22
N ASP A 154 -13.07 16.02 -12.30
CA ASP A 154 -13.60 17.35 -12.62
C ASP A 154 -12.55 18.25 -13.30
N HIS A 155 -11.27 18.05 -13.01
CA HIS A 155 -10.14 18.84 -13.55
C HIS A 155 -9.35 18.13 -14.66
N ARG A 156 -9.89 17.05 -15.23
CA ARG A 156 -9.23 16.22 -16.25
C ARG A 156 -8.83 16.97 -17.53
N ASP A 157 -9.61 18.01 -17.88
CA ASP A 157 -9.41 18.82 -19.09
C ASP A 157 -8.53 20.06 -18.82
N ASP A 158 -8.28 20.38 -17.55
CA ASP A 158 -7.50 21.55 -17.16
C ASP A 158 -5.99 21.28 -17.22
N ILE A 159 -5.58 20.06 -16.86
CA ILE A 159 -4.17 19.64 -16.74
C ILE A 159 -4.01 18.16 -17.12
N PRO A 160 -2.82 17.72 -17.59
CA PRO A 160 -2.57 16.32 -17.87
C PRO A 160 -2.54 15.51 -16.57
N ILE A 161 -3.65 14.82 -16.29
CA ILE A 161 -3.85 14.13 -15.01
C ILE A 161 -4.27 12.67 -15.19
N ILE A 162 -3.84 11.83 -14.24
CA ILE A 162 -4.11 10.38 -14.21
C ILE A 162 -4.35 9.93 -12.76
N ILE A 163 -5.27 8.98 -12.56
CA ILE A 163 -5.52 8.32 -11.28
C ILE A 163 -4.82 6.97 -11.27
N TYR A 164 -4.02 6.73 -10.25
CA TYR A 164 -3.35 5.46 -10.00
C TYR A 164 -3.86 4.83 -8.71
N ARG A 165 -4.43 3.63 -8.79
CA ARG A 165 -5.06 2.91 -7.66
C ARG A 165 -4.25 1.67 -7.28
N PRO A 166 -3.28 1.77 -6.36
CA PRO A 166 -2.66 0.59 -5.77
C PRO A 166 -3.64 -0.12 -4.81
N ALA A 167 -3.51 -1.44 -4.71
CA ALA A 167 -4.11 -2.22 -3.63
C ALA A 167 -3.34 -2.03 -2.31
N VAL A 168 -3.51 -2.95 -1.34
CA VAL A 168 -2.81 -2.83 -0.06
C VAL A 168 -1.30 -2.96 -0.29
N VAL A 169 -0.58 -1.86 -0.07
CA VAL A 169 0.87 -1.83 -0.25
C VAL A 169 1.54 -2.63 0.88
N ILE A 170 2.36 -3.60 0.50
CA ILE A 170 3.13 -4.45 1.42
C ILE A 170 4.63 -4.23 1.25
N SER A 171 5.43 -4.97 2.03
CA SER A 171 6.89 -4.92 1.98
C SER A 171 7.43 -5.12 0.58
N SER A 172 8.58 -4.52 0.29
CA SER A 172 9.26 -4.67 -1.00
C SER A 172 9.56 -6.11 -1.33
N MET A 173 9.50 -6.44 -2.61
CA MET A 173 9.91 -7.75 -3.09
C MET A 173 11.41 -7.80 -3.41
N CYS A 174 11.94 -6.74 -4.00
CA CYS A 174 13.32 -6.64 -4.49
C CYS A 174 14.03 -5.40 -3.94
N GLU A 175 13.45 -4.22 -4.11
CA GLU A 175 14.12 -2.94 -3.86
C GLU A 175 13.50 -2.16 -2.69
N PRO A 176 14.30 -1.53 -1.81
CA PRO A 176 15.77 -1.47 -1.79
C PRO A 176 16.45 -2.76 -1.33
N PHE A 177 15.71 -3.64 -0.66
CA PHE A 177 16.05 -5.04 -0.38
C PHE A 177 14.75 -5.77 -0.05
N ALA A 178 14.71 -7.09 -0.22
CA ALA A 178 13.51 -7.89 0.01
C ALA A 178 13.01 -7.79 1.47
N GLY A 179 11.71 -7.60 1.64
CA GLY A 179 11.04 -7.53 2.95
C GLY A 179 11.15 -6.18 3.66
N TRP A 180 11.68 -5.14 3.01
CA TRP A 180 11.75 -3.81 3.59
C TRP A 180 10.34 -3.21 3.77
N LEU A 181 10.10 -2.58 4.92
CA LEU A 181 8.88 -1.89 5.27
C LEU A 181 9.21 -0.77 6.27
N ASP A 182 8.51 0.36 6.16
CA ASP A 182 8.77 1.55 6.99
C ASP A 182 7.90 1.63 8.27
N ASN A 183 6.79 0.90 8.30
CA ASN A 183 5.84 0.98 9.42
C ASN A 183 5.14 -0.37 9.68
N LEU A 184 4.41 -0.46 10.80
CA LEU A 184 3.64 -1.65 11.16
C LEU A 184 2.18 -1.59 10.69
N ASN A 185 1.88 -0.79 9.66
CA ASN A 185 0.49 -0.58 9.25
C ASN A 185 -0.07 -1.78 8.46
N GLY A 186 -1.39 -1.91 8.49
CA GLY A 186 -2.12 -2.90 7.69
C GLY A 186 -1.74 -4.37 8.03
N PRO A 187 -1.55 -5.24 7.01
CA PRO A 187 -1.28 -6.66 7.20
C PRO A 187 -0.06 -6.96 8.06
N PHE A 188 1.01 -6.15 7.99
CA PHE A 188 2.23 -6.44 8.73
C PHE A 188 2.03 -6.35 10.25
N GLY A 189 1.20 -5.42 10.73
CA GLY A 189 0.85 -5.33 12.16
C GLY A 189 0.11 -6.57 12.67
N ILE A 190 -0.81 -7.11 11.86
CA ILE A 190 -1.51 -8.38 12.13
C ILE A 190 -0.48 -9.51 12.25
N TRP A 191 0.43 -9.60 11.28
CA TRP A 191 1.48 -10.62 11.25
C TRP A 191 2.45 -10.55 12.43
N ALA A 192 2.92 -9.35 12.76
CA ALA A 192 3.79 -9.13 13.92
C ALA A 192 3.07 -9.53 15.22
N GLY A 193 1.78 -9.19 15.35
CA GLY A 193 0.95 -9.61 16.49
C GLY A 193 0.81 -11.13 16.59
N ALA A 194 0.57 -11.80 15.46
CA ALA A 194 0.42 -13.25 15.39
C ALA A 194 1.73 -13.99 15.70
N LEU A 195 2.85 -13.54 15.13
CA LEU A 195 4.18 -14.10 15.36
C LEU A 195 4.69 -13.87 16.79
N LYS A 196 4.29 -12.78 17.45
CA LYS A 196 4.57 -12.57 18.88
C LYS A 196 3.63 -13.36 19.80
N GLY A 197 2.59 -14.00 19.25
CA GLY A 197 1.56 -14.72 20.00
C GLY A 197 0.57 -13.81 20.75
N LEU A 198 0.56 -12.52 20.44
CA LEU A 198 -0.36 -11.53 21.03
C LEU A 198 -1.71 -11.49 20.33
N LEU A 199 -1.74 -11.72 19.02
CA LEU A 199 -2.95 -11.87 18.22
C LEU A 199 -3.19 -13.36 17.96
N ARG A 200 -4.27 -13.92 18.52
CA ARG A 200 -4.67 -15.32 18.35
C ARG A 200 -5.92 -15.49 17.51
N TYR A 201 -6.85 -14.53 17.59
CA TYR A 201 -8.15 -14.59 16.93
C TYR A 201 -8.42 -13.31 16.16
N SER A 202 -8.87 -13.47 14.92
CA SER A 202 -9.23 -12.37 14.02
C SER A 202 -10.61 -12.65 13.42
N TYR A 203 -11.50 -11.66 13.45
CA TYR A 203 -12.75 -11.73 12.72
C TYR A 203 -12.48 -11.41 11.25
N GLY A 204 -12.87 -12.31 10.35
CA GLY A 204 -12.56 -12.26 8.92
C GLY A 204 -12.85 -13.59 8.25
N ASP A 205 -13.15 -13.58 6.95
CA ASP A 205 -13.31 -14.80 6.19
C ASP A 205 -11.93 -15.30 5.72
N PRO A 206 -11.51 -16.52 6.12
CA PRO A 206 -10.22 -17.07 5.72
C PRO A 206 -10.08 -17.27 4.21
N ASP A 207 -11.18 -17.33 3.46
CA ASP A 207 -11.19 -17.63 2.02
C ASP A 207 -11.23 -16.38 1.13
N VAL A 208 -11.42 -15.19 1.72
CA VAL A 208 -11.33 -13.92 1.00
C VAL A 208 -9.92 -13.73 0.43
N ALA A 209 -9.87 -13.35 -0.85
CA ALA A 209 -8.64 -13.07 -1.57
C ALA A 209 -7.98 -11.77 -1.08
N LEU A 210 -6.66 -11.80 -0.99
CA LEU A 210 -5.83 -10.69 -0.56
C LEU A 210 -5.30 -9.95 -1.77
N SER A 211 -5.69 -8.68 -1.85
CA SER A 211 -5.22 -7.79 -2.90
C SER A 211 -4.02 -6.98 -2.38
N TYR A 212 -2.83 -7.50 -2.65
CA TYR A 212 -1.56 -6.93 -2.20
C TYR A 212 -0.71 -6.44 -3.37
N THR A 213 0.04 -5.37 -3.12
CA THR A 213 0.97 -4.78 -4.08
C THR A 213 2.29 -4.49 -3.36
N PRO A 214 3.40 -5.18 -3.64
CA PRO A 214 4.70 -4.80 -3.08
C PRO A 214 5.06 -3.34 -3.41
N VAL A 215 5.68 -2.63 -2.47
CA VAL A 215 5.95 -1.19 -2.62
C VAL A 215 6.80 -0.86 -3.84
N ASP A 216 7.84 -1.64 -4.13
CA ASP A 216 8.69 -1.47 -5.31
C ASP A 216 7.94 -1.75 -6.62
N TRP A 217 7.00 -2.69 -6.60
CA TRP A 217 6.08 -2.90 -7.72
C TRP A 217 5.19 -1.68 -7.94
N ALA A 218 4.59 -1.16 -6.86
CA ALA A 218 3.74 0.03 -6.91
C ALA A 218 4.50 1.24 -7.45
N ILE A 219 5.76 1.44 -7.05
CA ILE A 219 6.58 2.55 -7.54
C ILE A 219 6.92 2.39 -9.03
N ARG A 220 7.25 1.18 -9.49
CA ARG A 220 7.45 0.91 -10.94
C ARG A 220 6.20 1.26 -11.74
N GLY A 221 5.03 0.82 -11.26
CA GLY A 221 3.74 1.13 -11.86
C GLY A 221 3.48 2.64 -12.00
N MET A 222 3.71 3.39 -10.92
CA MET A 222 3.57 4.85 -10.91
C MET A 222 4.47 5.52 -11.96
N ILE A 223 5.77 5.18 -11.97
CA ILE A 223 6.73 5.77 -12.91
C ILE A 223 6.30 5.50 -14.37
N VAL A 224 5.93 4.26 -14.69
CA VAL A 224 5.49 3.88 -16.04
C VAL A 224 4.20 4.59 -16.42
N CYS A 225 3.21 4.67 -15.51
CA CYS A 225 1.95 5.37 -15.77
C CYS A 225 2.18 6.85 -16.02
N ALA A 226 3.01 7.52 -15.21
CA ALA A 226 3.34 8.93 -15.40
C ALA A 226 4.06 9.17 -16.73
N VAL A 227 5.07 8.37 -17.08
CA VAL A 227 5.78 8.51 -18.37
C VAL A 227 4.85 8.23 -19.55
N ALA A 228 4.02 7.20 -19.47
CA ALA A 228 3.09 6.87 -20.53
C ALA A 228 2.00 7.94 -20.71
N LYS A 229 1.55 8.59 -19.63
CA LYS A 229 0.60 9.71 -19.71
C LYS A 229 1.25 10.92 -20.38
N ALA A 230 2.48 11.28 -20.00
CA ALA A 230 3.25 12.35 -20.64
C ALA A 230 3.44 12.08 -22.15
N ALA A 231 3.77 10.84 -22.49
CA ALA A 231 3.96 10.38 -23.87
C ALA A 231 2.64 10.19 -24.65
N ARG A 232 1.48 10.42 -24.03
CA ARG A 232 0.14 10.22 -24.61
C ARG A 232 -0.03 8.80 -25.19
N SER A 233 0.46 7.81 -24.46
CA SER A 233 0.40 6.40 -24.86
C SER A 233 -1.06 5.93 -24.99
N GLN A 234 -1.37 5.29 -26.12
CA GLN A 234 -2.69 4.69 -26.35
C GLN A 234 -3.01 3.56 -25.37
N ALA A 235 -1.99 2.95 -24.75
CA ALA A 235 -2.16 1.90 -23.73
C ALA A 235 -2.81 2.40 -22.43
N LEU A 236 -2.85 3.72 -22.20
CA LEU A 236 -3.52 4.34 -21.05
C LEU A 236 -4.91 4.88 -21.35
N SER A 237 -5.15 5.22 -22.61
CA SER A 237 -6.31 6.02 -23.01
C SER A 237 -7.60 5.34 -22.57
N SER A 238 -8.39 6.06 -21.78
CA SER A 238 -9.77 5.72 -21.50
C SER A 238 -10.52 5.46 -22.82
N THR A 239 -11.39 4.44 -22.82
CA THR A 239 -12.32 4.22 -23.93
C THR A 239 -13.34 5.34 -24.06
N ASN A 240 -13.52 6.14 -23.00
CA ASN A 240 -14.37 7.33 -22.97
C ASN A 240 -13.51 8.60 -22.84
N PRO A 241 -13.47 9.48 -23.85
CA PRO A 241 -12.69 10.73 -23.80
C PRO A 241 -13.18 11.70 -22.72
N ASP A 242 -14.42 11.57 -22.24
CA ASP A 242 -14.99 12.43 -21.18
C ASP A 242 -14.60 11.97 -19.76
N GLN A 243 -13.61 11.09 -19.62
CA GLN A 243 -13.19 10.53 -18.34
C GLN A 243 -11.67 10.59 -18.17
N VAL A 244 -11.23 10.86 -16.93
CA VAL A 244 -9.80 10.79 -16.60
C VAL A 244 -9.29 9.36 -16.76
N ASP A 245 -8.03 9.23 -17.18
CA ASP A 245 -7.37 7.93 -17.21
C ASP A 245 -7.21 7.42 -15.77
N VAL A 246 -7.64 6.18 -15.56
CA VAL A 246 -7.51 5.46 -14.28
C VAL A 246 -6.75 4.17 -14.53
N VAL A 247 -5.85 3.80 -13.63
CA VAL A 247 -5.10 2.53 -13.65
C VAL A 247 -5.24 1.83 -12.29
N ASN A 248 -5.66 0.57 -12.31
CA ASN A 248 -5.74 -0.27 -11.12
C ASN A 248 -4.49 -1.16 -11.04
N MET A 249 -3.87 -1.25 -9.86
CA MET A 249 -2.69 -2.07 -9.65
C MET A 249 -2.83 -3.00 -8.44
N GLU A 250 -3.03 -4.28 -8.74
CA GLU A 250 -3.39 -5.29 -7.75
C GLU A 250 -2.89 -6.68 -8.16
N GLY A 251 -2.50 -7.51 -7.18
CA GLY A 251 -1.81 -8.79 -7.42
C GLY A 251 -2.72 -10.02 -7.52
N SER A 252 -3.99 -9.95 -7.12
CA SER A 252 -4.85 -11.12 -6.89
C SER A 252 -5.20 -11.89 -8.16
N GLN A 253 -5.16 -11.23 -9.32
CA GLN A 253 -5.36 -11.87 -10.63
C GLN A 253 -4.19 -12.78 -11.04
N TYR A 254 -2.98 -12.52 -10.53
CA TYR A 254 -1.78 -13.31 -10.84
C TYR A 254 -1.61 -14.46 -9.85
N GLU A 255 -1.88 -14.20 -8.57
CA GLU A 255 -1.89 -15.22 -7.54
C GLU A 255 -3.00 -14.97 -6.51
N LYS A 256 -3.96 -15.90 -6.43
CA LYS A 256 -5.00 -15.86 -5.42
C LYS A 256 -4.43 -16.27 -4.06
N LEU A 257 -3.89 -15.29 -3.34
CA LEU A 257 -3.51 -15.41 -1.94
C LEU A 257 -4.76 -15.20 -1.06
N THR A 258 -4.97 -16.06 -0.07
CA THR A 258 -6.06 -15.94 0.90
C THR A 258 -5.50 -15.90 2.32
N TYR A 259 -6.29 -15.43 3.29
CA TYR A 259 -5.92 -15.51 4.70
C TYR A 259 -5.71 -16.94 5.18
N ARG A 260 -6.38 -17.94 4.58
CA ARG A 260 -6.15 -19.36 4.83
C ARG A 260 -4.74 -19.76 4.45
N THR A 261 -4.33 -19.46 3.21
CA THR A 261 -2.98 -19.78 2.72
C THR A 261 -1.90 -19.07 3.55
N GLN A 262 -2.15 -17.82 3.93
CA GLN A 262 -1.30 -17.10 4.88
C GLN A 262 -1.19 -17.82 6.22
N ASN A 263 -2.30 -18.26 6.81
CA ASN A 263 -2.25 -18.97 8.08
C ASN A 263 -1.47 -20.30 8.00
N GLU A 264 -1.39 -20.93 6.83
CA GLU A 264 -0.51 -22.08 6.60
C GLU A 264 0.97 -21.68 6.63
N ASP A 265 1.33 -20.56 6.00
CA ASP A 265 2.70 -20.02 6.03
C ASP A 265 3.12 -19.68 7.48
N LEU A 266 2.20 -19.20 8.32
CA LEU A 266 2.46 -18.96 9.74
C LEU A 266 2.96 -20.22 10.48
N LYS A 267 2.48 -21.42 10.09
CA LYS A 267 2.89 -22.68 10.72
C LYS A 267 4.37 -22.99 10.47
N VAL A 268 4.94 -22.45 9.40
CA VAL A 268 6.37 -22.56 9.11
C VAL A 268 7.11 -21.39 9.74
N LEU A 269 6.59 -20.17 9.61
CA LEU A 269 7.23 -18.96 10.13
C LEU A 269 7.32 -18.92 11.67
N ARG A 270 6.48 -19.65 12.40
CA ARG A 270 6.56 -19.75 13.87
C ARG A 270 7.90 -20.25 14.38
N TYR A 271 8.65 -21.03 13.59
CA TYR A 271 9.99 -21.50 13.94
C TYR A 271 11.06 -20.40 13.81
N CYS A 272 10.74 -19.33 13.09
CA CYS A 272 11.59 -18.15 12.90
C CYS A 272 11.13 -16.96 13.77
N ALA A 273 10.11 -17.15 14.63
CA ALA A 273 9.60 -16.08 15.47
C ALA A 273 10.66 -15.66 16.50
N VAL A 274 11.10 -14.40 16.41
CA VAL A 274 12.07 -13.83 17.34
C VAL A 274 11.34 -13.33 18.59
N GLN A 275 11.72 -13.88 19.75
CA GLN A 275 11.19 -13.49 21.07
C GLN A 275 9.64 -13.52 21.17
N PRO A 276 8.98 -14.65 20.85
CA PRO A 276 7.54 -14.78 21.03
C PRO A 276 7.19 -14.73 22.52
N LEU A 277 6.18 -13.92 22.89
CA LEU A 277 5.66 -13.87 24.26
C LEU A 277 4.82 -15.11 24.57
N ARG A 278 4.16 -15.63 23.54
CA ARG A 278 3.35 -16.85 23.56
C ARG A 278 3.62 -17.63 22.30
N TYR A 279 3.54 -18.97 22.38
CA TYR A 279 3.67 -19.82 21.20
C TYR A 279 2.80 -19.30 20.03
N PRO A 280 3.39 -19.00 18.85
CA PRO A 280 2.64 -18.39 17.76
C PRO A 280 1.50 -19.30 17.29
N GLY A 281 0.36 -18.69 17.00
CA GLY A 281 -0.77 -19.37 16.38
C GLY A 281 -1.90 -18.38 16.16
N TYR A 282 -2.65 -18.60 15.10
CA TYR A 282 -3.59 -17.63 14.58
C TYR A 282 -4.81 -18.35 14.02
N HIS A 283 -5.98 -17.82 14.34
CA HIS A 283 -7.26 -18.32 13.90
C HIS A 283 -8.06 -17.15 13.33
N MET A 284 -8.37 -17.24 12.04
CA MET A 284 -9.31 -16.35 11.39
C MET A 284 -10.66 -17.05 11.24
N THR A 285 -11.75 -16.35 11.52
CA THR A 285 -13.09 -16.92 11.45
C THR A 285 -14.15 -15.88 11.06
N PRO A 286 -15.11 -16.25 10.19
CA PRO A 286 -16.26 -15.42 9.91
C PRO A 286 -17.36 -15.58 10.98
N CYS A 287 -17.16 -16.46 11.98
CA CYS A 287 -18.11 -16.65 13.07
C CYS A 287 -17.79 -15.70 14.23
N ALA A 288 -18.63 -14.67 14.40
CA ALA A 288 -18.46 -13.68 15.46
C ALA A 288 -18.43 -14.31 16.86
N THR A 289 -19.25 -15.33 17.11
CA THR A 289 -19.28 -16.05 18.40
C THR A 289 -17.95 -16.75 18.67
N TYR A 290 -17.39 -17.46 17.69
CA TYR A 290 -16.10 -18.15 17.84
C TYR A 290 -14.96 -17.14 18.04
N TYR A 291 -14.97 -16.03 17.31
CA TYR A 291 -14.03 -14.92 17.48
C TYR A 291 -14.08 -14.35 18.91
N TRP A 292 -15.27 -14.02 19.42
CA TRP A 292 -15.43 -13.45 20.76
C TRP A 292 -15.09 -14.45 21.86
N LEU A 293 -15.49 -15.73 21.74
CA LEU A 293 -15.09 -16.77 22.68
C LEU A 293 -13.57 -16.93 22.73
N GLY A 294 -12.89 -17.01 21.57
CA GLY A 294 -11.43 -17.09 21.53
C GLY A 294 -10.74 -15.86 22.13
N THR A 295 -11.28 -14.67 21.82
CA THR A 295 -10.76 -13.41 22.36
C THR A 295 -10.92 -13.32 23.87
N LEU A 296 -12.12 -13.57 24.40
CA LEU A 296 -12.46 -13.43 25.81
C LEU A 296 -11.92 -14.58 26.68
N CYS A 297 -11.82 -15.81 26.16
CA CYS A 297 -11.38 -16.97 26.93
C CYS A 297 -9.88 -17.27 26.77
N SER A 298 -9.20 -16.75 25.74
CA SER A 298 -7.77 -17.03 25.52
C SER A 298 -6.90 -15.79 25.38
N GLN A 299 -7.29 -14.78 24.61
CA GLN A 299 -6.42 -13.61 24.36
C GLN A 299 -6.43 -12.62 25.53
N VAL A 300 -7.61 -12.28 26.05
CA VAL A 300 -7.77 -11.34 27.18
C VAL A 300 -7.21 -11.91 28.48
N PRO A 301 -7.51 -13.16 28.90
CA PRO A 301 -6.98 -13.70 30.16
C PRO A 301 -5.47 -13.83 30.14
N TYR A 302 -4.88 -14.20 29.00
CA TYR A 302 -3.42 -14.17 28.82
C TYR A 302 -2.85 -12.76 29.03
N GLY A 303 -3.49 -11.74 28.46
CA GLY A 303 -3.07 -10.36 28.67
C GLY A 303 -3.14 -9.91 30.13
N ILE A 304 -4.21 -10.28 30.84
CA ILE A 304 -4.37 -9.97 32.27
C ILE A 304 -3.28 -10.68 33.10
N ALA A 305 -3.03 -11.96 32.84
CA ALA A 305 -2.00 -12.73 33.52
C ALA A 305 -0.61 -12.12 33.30
N MET A 306 -0.27 -11.75 32.06
CA MET A 306 1.00 -11.08 31.77
C MET A 306 1.11 -9.71 32.44
N ASP A 307 0.05 -8.92 32.46
CA ASP A 307 0.05 -7.62 33.16
C ASP A 307 0.15 -7.77 34.67
N LEU A 308 -0.40 -8.84 35.26
CA LEU A 308 -0.20 -9.19 36.66
C LEU A 308 1.28 -9.53 36.94
N LEU A 309 1.91 -10.36 36.11
CA LEU A 309 3.34 -10.70 36.24
C LEU A 309 4.22 -9.46 36.11
N LEU A 310 3.92 -8.57 35.16
CA LEU A 310 4.62 -7.30 35.00
C LEU A 310 4.49 -6.44 36.26
N ARG A 311 3.28 -6.33 36.84
CA ARG A 311 3.07 -5.58 38.09
C ARG A 311 3.85 -6.18 39.25
N LEU A 312 3.84 -7.51 39.40
CA LEU A 312 4.60 -8.22 40.44
C LEU A 312 6.12 -8.03 40.27
N ALA A 313 6.60 -7.88 39.04
CA ALA A 313 7.99 -7.54 38.73
C ALA A 313 8.30 -6.03 38.81
N GLY A 314 7.39 -5.21 39.34
CA GLY A 314 7.57 -3.75 39.45
C GLY A 314 7.50 -2.99 38.12
N GLN A 315 7.03 -3.63 37.05
CA GLN A 315 6.90 -3.03 35.72
C GLN A 315 5.48 -2.53 35.44
N LYS A 316 5.37 -1.56 34.52
CA LYS A 316 4.07 -1.05 34.07
C LYS A 316 3.33 -2.11 33.21
N PRO A 317 2.04 -2.38 33.48
CA PRO A 317 1.21 -3.26 32.65
C PRO A 317 1.02 -2.66 31.26
N ARG A 318 1.02 -3.49 30.22
CA ARG A 318 0.94 -3.05 28.80
C ARG A 318 0.19 -4.01 27.88
N VAL A 319 0.03 -5.29 28.23
CA VAL A 319 -0.48 -6.33 27.33
C VAL A 319 -1.99 -6.21 27.12
N VAL A 320 -2.77 -5.89 28.15
CA VAL A 320 -4.22 -5.65 28.00
C VAL A 320 -4.47 -4.42 27.12
N ALA A 321 -3.66 -3.37 27.26
CA ALA A 321 -3.75 -2.20 26.40
C ALA A 321 -3.47 -2.54 24.93
N ILE A 322 -2.50 -3.43 24.65
CA ILE A 322 -2.24 -3.96 23.31
C ILE A 322 -3.44 -4.77 22.80
N ASN A 323 -4.03 -5.64 23.63
CA ASN A 323 -5.21 -6.41 23.24
C ASN A 323 -6.38 -5.51 22.83
N ARG A 324 -6.63 -4.40 23.55
CA ARG A 324 -7.66 -3.42 23.17
C ARG A 324 -7.40 -2.81 21.80
N LYS A 325 -6.14 -2.46 21.50
CA LYS A 325 -5.75 -1.95 20.17
C LYS A 325 -5.95 -2.99 19.08
N ILE A 326 -5.64 -4.27 19.34
CA ILE A 326 -5.85 -5.37 18.41
C ILE A 326 -7.34 -5.53 18.06
N VAL A 327 -8.21 -5.53 19.08
CA VAL A 327 -9.67 -5.64 18.86
C VAL A 327 -10.20 -4.44 18.08
N ALA A 328 -9.78 -3.22 18.42
CA ALA A 328 -10.17 -2.02 17.67
C ALA A 328 -9.70 -2.06 16.21
N ALA A 329 -8.45 -2.47 15.96
CA ALA A 329 -7.91 -2.61 14.61
C ALA A 329 -8.65 -3.69 13.80
N ASN A 330 -8.98 -4.84 14.41
CA ASN A 330 -9.75 -5.87 13.72
C ASN A 330 -11.19 -5.41 13.41
N ALA A 331 -11.84 -4.67 14.31
CA ALA A 331 -13.15 -4.08 14.04
C ALA A 331 -13.10 -3.09 12.86
N ALA A 332 -12.07 -2.24 12.79
CA ALA A 332 -11.88 -1.30 11.67
C ALA A 332 -11.59 -2.00 10.33
N LEU A 333 -10.99 -3.20 10.36
CA LEU A 333 -10.64 -3.98 9.18
C LEU A 333 -11.70 -5.01 8.76
N ALA A 334 -12.61 -5.38 9.67
CA ALA A 334 -13.54 -6.50 9.48
C ALA A 334 -14.33 -6.43 8.16
N TYR A 335 -14.76 -5.23 7.75
CA TYR A 335 -15.44 -5.03 6.47
C TYR A 335 -14.59 -5.53 5.29
N PHE A 336 -13.31 -5.19 5.26
CA PHE A 336 -12.41 -5.62 4.18
C PHE A 336 -11.98 -7.08 4.28
N MET A 337 -12.00 -7.64 5.50
CA MET A 337 -11.60 -9.02 5.77
C MET A 337 -12.72 -10.03 5.49
N ILE A 338 -13.96 -9.59 5.30
CA ILE A 338 -15.14 -10.46 5.11
C ILE A 338 -15.71 -10.35 3.70
N ASN A 339 -15.53 -9.20 3.05
CA ASN A 339 -16.08 -8.97 1.71
C ASN A 339 -14.98 -9.14 0.65
N GLU A 340 -15.35 -9.70 -0.49
CA GLU A 340 -14.51 -9.71 -1.69
C GLU A 340 -14.73 -8.44 -2.50
N PHE A 341 -13.66 -7.89 -3.07
CA PHE A 341 -13.70 -6.72 -3.94
C PHE A 341 -13.07 -7.09 -5.29
N PRO A 342 -13.87 -7.58 -6.25
CA PRO A 342 -13.36 -7.88 -7.58
C PRO A 342 -12.83 -6.60 -8.25
N ILE A 343 -11.60 -6.64 -8.74
CA ILE A 343 -10.95 -5.50 -9.40
C ILE A 343 -10.61 -5.92 -10.82
N GLU A 344 -10.97 -5.10 -11.79
CA GLU A 344 -10.53 -5.24 -13.18
C GLU A 344 -9.15 -4.58 -13.34
N THR A 345 -8.24 -5.28 -14.02
CA THR A 345 -6.93 -4.73 -14.41
C THR A 345 -6.71 -5.05 -15.87
N GLY A 346 -6.25 -4.06 -16.65
CA GLY A 346 -6.00 -4.25 -18.07
C GLY A 346 -4.92 -3.33 -18.60
N LYS A 347 -4.96 -2.05 -18.24
CA LYS A 347 -3.98 -1.05 -18.70
C LYS A 347 -2.57 -1.35 -18.26
N MET A 348 -2.37 -1.92 -17.07
CA MET A 348 -1.06 -2.39 -16.61
C MET A 348 -0.43 -3.42 -17.56
N ASN A 349 -1.24 -4.36 -18.07
CA ASN A 349 -0.76 -5.37 -19.02
C ASN A 349 -0.40 -4.72 -20.36
N GLN A 350 -1.25 -3.82 -20.84
CA GLN A 350 -1.02 -3.09 -22.10
C GLN A 350 0.26 -2.26 -22.02
N LEU A 351 0.44 -1.52 -20.92
CA LEU A 351 1.64 -0.73 -20.67
C LEU A 351 2.89 -1.58 -20.59
N HIS A 352 2.84 -2.74 -19.90
CA HIS A 352 3.99 -3.64 -19.83
C HIS A 352 4.48 -4.07 -21.22
N PHE A 353 3.56 -4.42 -22.12
CA PHE A 353 3.92 -4.80 -23.49
C PHE A 353 4.32 -3.62 -24.37
N ALA A 354 3.85 -2.40 -24.05
CA ALA A 354 4.26 -1.17 -24.71
C ALA A 354 5.67 -0.71 -24.31
N LEU A 355 6.22 -1.18 -23.18
CA LEU A 355 7.60 -0.88 -22.80
C LEU A 355 8.59 -1.43 -23.82
N HIS A 356 9.64 -0.64 -24.09
CA HIS A 356 10.79 -1.10 -24.84
C HIS A 356 11.43 -2.31 -24.15
N ALA A 357 11.94 -3.27 -24.93
CA ALA A 357 12.49 -4.51 -24.38
C ALA A 357 13.60 -4.26 -23.35
N ASP A 358 14.42 -3.22 -23.58
CA ASP A 358 15.51 -2.83 -22.68
C ASP A 358 15.04 -2.24 -21.35
N ASP A 359 13.81 -1.70 -21.28
CA ASP A 359 13.25 -1.09 -20.06
C ASP A 359 12.48 -2.11 -19.20
N ARG A 360 12.09 -3.26 -19.76
CA ARG A 360 11.31 -4.29 -19.05
C ARG A 360 12.01 -4.86 -17.81
N PRO A 361 13.34 -5.08 -17.78
CA PRO A 361 14.03 -5.52 -16.56
C PRO A 361 13.82 -4.59 -15.36
N ASP A 362 13.80 -3.28 -15.61
CA ASP A 362 13.77 -2.27 -14.56
C ASP A 362 12.34 -1.80 -14.25
N PHE A 363 11.48 -1.73 -15.27
CA PHE A 363 10.13 -1.15 -15.18
C PHE A 363 9.01 -2.12 -15.55
N GLY A 364 9.33 -3.39 -15.80
CA GLY A 364 8.34 -4.41 -16.12
C GLY A 364 7.33 -4.58 -14.98
N MET A 365 6.05 -4.58 -15.34
CA MET A 365 4.94 -4.54 -14.39
C MET A 365 4.16 -5.86 -14.29
N LEU A 366 4.39 -6.82 -15.19
CA LEU A 366 3.78 -8.15 -15.06
C LEU A 366 4.57 -9.01 -14.07
N LEU A 367 3.85 -9.50 -13.05
CA LEU A 367 4.35 -10.52 -12.14
C LEU A 367 4.58 -11.81 -12.93
N ASN A 368 5.77 -12.40 -12.78
CA ASN A 368 6.17 -13.66 -13.42
C ASN A 368 6.41 -13.60 -14.95
N ASP A 369 6.53 -12.41 -15.55
CA ASP A 369 7.16 -12.30 -16.87
C ASP A 369 8.68 -12.50 -16.70
N PRO A 370 9.32 -13.46 -17.41
CA PRO A 370 10.77 -13.64 -17.37
C PRO A 370 11.57 -12.38 -17.69
N ASN A 371 11.00 -11.47 -18.49
CA ASN A 371 11.61 -10.21 -18.92
C ASN A 371 11.37 -9.05 -17.96
N SER A 372 10.45 -9.17 -16.98
CA SER A 372 10.21 -8.12 -15.99
C SER A 372 11.22 -8.15 -14.84
N HIS A 373 12.05 -9.21 -14.77
CA HIS A 373 12.91 -9.55 -13.62
C HIS A 373 12.16 -9.56 -12.27
N PHE A 374 10.83 -9.55 -12.31
CA PHE A 374 9.93 -9.47 -11.17
C PHE A 374 9.30 -10.86 -10.99
N VAL A 375 10.10 -11.79 -10.46
CA VAL A 375 9.67 -13.18 -10.25
C VAL A 375 9.05 -13.29 -8.86
N TYR A 376 7.73 -13.44 -8.80
CA TYR A 376 7.03 -13.76 -7.57
C TYR A 376 7.20 -15.26 -7.29
N VAL A 377 8.28 -15.64 -6.62
CA VAL A 377 8.48 -17.05 -6.22
C VAL A 377 7.70 -17.31 -4.94
N ARG A 378 6.52 -17.93 -5.07
CA ARG A 378 5.84 -18.53 -3.92
C ARG A 378 6.72 -19.65 -3.37
N LEU A 379 7.28 -19.46 -2.18
CA LEU A 379 7.90 -20.55 -1.42
C LEU A 379 6.81 -21.56 -1.04
N ARG A 380 6.50 -22.52 -1.91
CA ARG A 380 5.82 -23.75 -1.50
C ARG A 380 6.81 -24.55 -0.63
N LEU A 381 6.86 -24.23 0.67
CA LEU A 381 7.63 -24.94 1.69
C LEU A 381 7.02 -26.33 1.99
N THR A 382 6.55 -27.03 0.96
CA THR A 382 5.86 -28.31 1.13
C THR A 382 6.80 -29.51 1.13
N ARG A 383 8.12 -29.37 0.84
CA ARG A 383 9.04 -30.53 0.83
C ARG A 383 10.53 -30.23 0.76
N VAL A 384 11.00 -29.08 1.24
CA VAL A 384 12.44 -28.81 1.30
C VAL A 384 12.83 -28.53 2.74
N SER A 385 13.69 -29.39 3.29
CA SER A 385 14.45 -29.14 4.52
C SER A 385 15.38 -27.94 4.29
N VAL A 386 14.85 -26.72 4.36
CA VAL A 386 15.64 -25.50 4.19
C VAL A 386 16.20 -25.12 5.55
N ALA A 387 17.51 -25.27 5.72
CA ALA A 387 18.25 -24.63 6.79
C ALA A 387 18.23 -23.11 6.55
N VAL A 388 17.32 -22.41 7.21
CA VAL A 388 17.28 -20.94 7.23
C VAL A 388 18.39 -20.45 8.15
N ILE A 389 19.50 -19.96 7.58
CA ILE A 389 20.53 -19.25 8.35
C ILE A 389 20.07 -17.79 8.46
N VAL A 390 19.56 -17.43 9.63
CA VAL A 390 19.22 -16.05 9.99
C VAL A 390 20.51 -15.36 10.48
N ILE A 391 21.02 -14.40 9.72
CA ILE A 391 22.04 -13.47 10.23
C ILE A 391 21.30 -12.37 10.97
N VAL A 392 21.35 -12.43 12.30
CA VAL A 392 20.77 -11.45 13.23
C VAL A 392 21.76 -10.30 13.40
N THR A 393 21.40 -9.09 12.96
CA THR A 393 21.91 -7.85 13.54
C THR A 393 20.74 -7.01 14.03
N GLN A 394 20.92 -6.36 15.18
CA GLN A 394 19.89 -5.92 16.15
C GLN A 394 18.80 -4.93 15.68
N SER A 395 18.61 -4.66 14.38
CA SER A 395 17.75 -3.54 13.95
C SER A 395 16.86 -3.76 12.73
N ALA A 396 16.68 -4.98 12.21
CA ALA A 396 15.67 -5.23 11.17
C ALA A 396 15.32 -6.72 11.05
N PHE A 397 14.04 -7.02 10.79
CA PHE A 397 13.61 -8.34 10.31
C PHE A 397 14.12 -8.49 8.87
N PHE A 398 15.16 -9.28 8.65
CA PHE A 398 15.63 -9.64 7.31
C PHE A 398 15.13 -11.02 6.92
N PHE A 399 14.52 -11.12 5.74
CA PHE A 399 14.31 -12.39 5.05
C PHE A 399 15.40 -12.55 3.99
N LEU A 400 16.40 -13.40 4.27
CA LEU A 400 17.37 -13.86 3.28
C LEU A 400 17.17 -15.36 3.08
N THR A 401 17.07 -15.81 1.84
CA THR A 401 17.24 -17.24 1.54
C THR A 401 18.14 -17.40 0.32
N TYR A 402 19.36 -17.89 0.57
CA TYR A 402 20.28 -18.33 -0.47
C TYR A 402 19.95 -19.79 -0.80
N CYS A 403 19.46 -20.06 -2.02
CA CYS A 403 19.25 -21.44 -2.47
C CYS A 403 20.58 -22.06 -2.90
N ARG A 404 21.18 -22.91 -2.06
CA ARG A 404 22.18 -23.88 -2.51
C ARG A 404 21.47 -25.18 -2.87
N THR A 405 20.95 -25.27 -4.09
CA THR A 405 20.38 -26.51 -4.62
C THR A 405 21.49 -27.53 -4.85
N ASN A 406 21.34 -28.74 -4.30
CA ASN A 406 22.24 -29.86 -4.56
C ASN A 406 22.25 -30.22 -6.06
N GLY A 407 23.33 -29.86 -6.74
CA GLY A 407 24.06 -30.61 -7.78
C GLY A 407 23.40 -31.03 -9.10
N ASN A 408 22.12 -31.43 -9.15
CA ASN A 408 21.60 -32.18 -10.32
C ASN A 408 20.41 -31.55 -11.06
N THR A 409 19.78 -30.50 -10.53
CA THR A 409 18.67 -29.81 -11.21
C THR A 409 19.10 -28.58 -12.01
N GLN A 410 20.42 -28.36 -12.17
CA GLN A 410 20.97 -27.19 -12.87
C GLN A 410 20.94 -27.30 -14.41
N LYS A 411 20.62 -28.46 -14.99
CA LYS A 411 20.81 -28.69 -16.44
C LYS A 411 19.60 -28.46 -17.34
N GLN A 412 18.42 -28.10 -16.83
CA GLN A 412 17.22 -27.88 -17.68
C GLN A 412 16.58 -26.50 -17.60
N LEU A 413 16.92 -25.64 -16.63
CA LEU A 413 16.37 -24.27 -16.53
C LEU A 413 17.34 -23.17 -16.97
N LEU A 414 18.59 -23.51 -17.30
CA LEU A 414 19.61 -22.58 -17.80
C LEU A 414 20.00 -22.92 -19.24
N LYS A 415 19.13 -22.57 -20.19
CA LYS A 415 19.51 -22.24 -21.57
C LYS A 415 18.81 -20.95 -21.97
N ALA A 416 19.20 -19.86 -21.31
CA ALA A 416 19.13 -18.49 -21.82
C ALA A 416 20.44 -17.80 -21.43
N PRO A 417 20.99 -16.91 -22.27
CA PRO A 417 22.42 -16.66 -22.30
C PRO A 417 22.88 -15.81 -21.11
N THR A 418 23.91 -16.29 -20.43
CA THR A 418 24.74 -15.50 -19.54
C THR A 418 25.43 -14.40 -20.34
N SER A 419 24.86 -13.20 -20.38
CA SER A 419 25.61 -11.98 -20.68
C SER A 419 25.99 -11.32 -19.36
N THR A 420 27.28 -11.41 -19.05
CA THR A 420 27.98 -10.58 -18.07
C THR A 420 27.55 -9.11 -18.17
N CYS A 421 27.07 -8.55 -17.06
CA CYS A 421 26.85 -7.12 -16.93
C CYS A 421 28.21 -6.40 -17.00
N SER A 422 28.57 -5.91 -18.18
CA SER A 422 29.54 -4.83 -18.36
C SER A 422 28.81 -3.66 -18.98
N MET A 423 28.37 -2.70 -18.16
CA MET A 423 27.94 -1.41 -18.68
C MET A 423 29.19 -0.64 -19.12
N LYS A 424 29.39 -0.56 -20.44
CA LYS A 424 30.34 0.38 -21.05
C LYS A 424 29.90 1.81 -20.68
N LYS A 425 30.80 2.55 -20.02
CA LYS A 425 30.73 4.02 -19.92
C LYS A 425 30.63 4.59 -21.34
N ARG A 426 29.53 5.29 -21.66
CA ARG A 426 29.48 6.22 -22.79
C ARG A 426 29.83 7.61 -22.27
N HIS A 427 30.80 8.22 -22.95
CA HIS A 427 31.19 9.63 -22.82
C HIS A 427 30.11 10.54 -23.40
#